data_AF-A0A9D3C251-F1
#
_entry.id   AF-A0A9D3C251-F1
#
_cell.length_a   1.000
_cell.length_b   1.000
_cell.length_c   1.000
_cell.angle_alpha   90.00
_cell.angle_beta   90.00
_cell.angle_gamma   90.00
#
_symmetry.space_group_name_H-M   'P 1'
#
loop_
_entity.id
_entity.type
_entity.pdbx_description
1 polymer ?
#
loop_
_entity_poly.entity_id
_entity_poly.type
_entity_poly.pdbx_seq_one_letter_code
_entity_poly.pdbx_strand_id
1 'polypeptide(L)'
;MLMMLSCPPNRASRGPARLLRSCLILLLLLCSRPSLGKKKLYIGALFPMSGGWPGGQACLPSAQMALDLVNNRSDILLLPIKAGVGLSFQCDPGEATKLLYDLLYTEPIKIVLMP
;
A
#
# COMPACT_ATOMS: atom_id res chain seq x y z
N MET A 1 65.87 -22.56 -7.07
CA MET A 1 66.32 -21.19 -6.74
C MET A 1 66.88 -20.63 -8.04
N LEU A 2 66.27 -19.72 -8.78
CA LEU A 2 65.45 -18.56 -8.44
C LEU A 2 64.53 -18.28 -9.66
N MET A 3 63.25 -18.04 -9.41
CA MET A 3 62.30 -17.52 -10.41
C MET A 3 62.58 -16.04 -10.65
N MET A 4 62.70 -15.62 -11.91
CA MET A 4 62.32 -14.27 -12.39
C MET A 4 62.18 -14.33 -13.92
N LEU A 5 61.00 -14.70 -14.43
CA LEU A 5 60.61 -14.38 -15.81
C LEU A 5 59.83 -13.05 -15.79
N SER A 6 60.36 -12.13 -16.57
CA SER A 6 59.97 -10.74 -16.76
C SER A 6 58.49 -10.54 -17.13
N CYS A 7 57.97 -9.39 -16.68
CA CYS A 7 56.64 -8.84 -16.92
C CYS A 7 56.19 -8.87 -18.40
N PRO A 8 54.90 -9.08 -18.70
CA PRO A 8 54.33 -8.67 -19.96
C PRO A 8 53.93 -7.18 -19.92
N PRO A 9 54.17 -6.40 -20.98
CA PRO A 9 53.57 -5.10 -21.15
C PRO A 9 52.21 -5.28 -21.83
N ASN A 10 51.11 -5.06 -21.11
CA ASN A 10 49.87 -4.68 -21.80
C ASN A 10 48.93 -3.92 -20.87
N ARG A 11 49.17 -2.62 -20.81
CA ARG A 11 48.27 -1.61 -20.26
C ARG A 11 47.06 -1.50 -21.20
N ALA A 12 46.13 -2.44 -21.10
CA ALA A 12 44.86 -2.37 -21.81
C ALA A 12 44.02 -1.24 -21.19
N SER A 13 43.92 -0.14 -21.92
CA SER A 13 43.08 1.01 -21.61
C SER A 13 41.62 0.56 -21.43
N ARG A 14 41.17 0.48 -20.18
CA ARG A 14 39.75 0.31 -19.84
C ARG A 14 39.04 1.62 -20.18
N GLY A 15 38.57 1.74 -21.42
CA GLY A 15 37.94 2.96 -21.94
C GLY A 15 36.69 3.40 -21.16
N PRO A 16 36.33 4.71 -21.23
CA PRO A 16 35.21 5.32 -20.51
C PRO A 16 33.86 4.68 -20.83
N ALA A 17 33.73 4.00 -21.97
CA ALA A 17 32.52 3.30 -22.38
C ALA A 17 32.10 2.14 -21.44
N ARG A 18 33.05 1.49 -20.75
CA ARG A 18 32.72 0.41 -19.78
C ARG A 18 32.17 0.98 -18.48
N LEU A 19 32.73 2.11 -18.01
CA LEU A 19 32.19 2.84 -16.86
C LEU A 19 30.80 3.41 -17.17
N LEU A 20 30.61 3.98 -18.36
CA LEU A 20 29.33 4.54 -18.78
C LEU A 20 28.23 3.47 -18.85
N ARG A 21 28.54 2.30 -19.41
CA ARG A 21 27.61 1.15 -19.44
C ARG A 21 27.31 0.63 -18.04
N SER A 22 28.32 0.53 -17.17
CA SER A 22 28.10 0.09 -15.79
C SER A 22 27.23 1.07 -15.01
N CYS A 23 27.40 2.38 -15.24
CA CYS A 23 26.59 3.42 -14.61
C CYS A 23 25.15 3.41 -15.14
N LEU A 24 24.96 3.20 -16.45
CA LEU A 24 23.64 3.07 -17.06
C LEU A 24 22.90 1.83 -16.54
N ILE A 25 23.58 0.69 -16.40
CA ILE A 25 23.01 -0.55 -15.85
C ILE A 25 22.63 -0.36 -14.37
N LEU A 26 23.49 0.30 -13.58
CA LEU A 26 23.18 0.61 -12.19
C LEU A 26 21.99 1.58 -12.09
N LEU A 27 21.93 2.60 -12.93
CA LEU A 27 20.82 3.55 -13.00
C LEU A 27 19.50 2.85 -13.39
N LEU A 28 19.54 1.93 -14.37
CA LEU A 28 18.38 1.13 -14.80
C LEU A 28 17.91 0.15 -13.72
N LEU A 29 18.84 -0.43 -12.94
CA LEU A 29 18.53 -1.30 -11.80
C LEU A 29 17.94 -0.52 -10.61
N LEU A 30 18.39 0.71 -10.36
CA LEU A 30 17.76 1.59 -9.36
C LEU A 30 16.40 2.15 -9.83
N CYS A 31 16.19 2.27 -11.14
CA CYS A 31 14.92 2.75 -11.71
C CYS A 31 13.84 1.67 -11.73
N SER A 32 14.24 0.40 -11.87
CA SER A 32 13.34 -0.75 -11.85
C SER A 32 12.99 -1.15 -10.42
N ARG A 33 12.32 -0.25 -9.68
CA ARG A 33 11.64 -0.66 -8.44
C ARG A 33 10.53 -1.61 -8.87
N PRO A 34 10.50 -2.88 -8.40
CA PRO A 34 9.36 -3.73 -8.67
C PRO A 34 8.13 -2.99 -8.14
N SER A 35 7.19 -2.66 -9.02
CA SER A 35 5.86 -2.23 -8.61
C SER A 35 5.21 -3.46 -7.99
N LEU A 36 5.51 -3.72 -6.73
CA LEU A 36 4.87 -4.74 -5.93
C LEU A 36 3.38 -4.47 -6.05
N GLY A 37 2.66 -5.34 -6.77
CA GLY A 37 1.26 -5.14 -7.13
C GLY A 37 0.51 -4.68 -5.89
N LYS A 38 -0.06 -3.46 -5.95
CA LYS A 38 -0.58 -2.80 -4.76
C LYS A 38 -1.74 -3.63 -4.19
N LYS A 39 -1.49 -4.40 -3.12
CA LYS A 39 -2.53 -5.10 -2.37
C LYS A 39 -3.44 -4.04 -1.76
N LYS A 40 -4.74 -4.10 -2.09
CA LYS A 40 -5.74 -3.19 -1.51
C LYS A 40 -6.02 -3.61 -0.08
N LEU A 41 -5.98 -2.65 0.84
CA LEU A 41 -6.35 -2.85 2.24
C LEU A 41 -7.83 -2.50 2.42
N TYR A 42 -8.55 -3.28 3.22
CA TYR A 42 -9.98 -3.08 3.46
C TYR A 42 -10.25 -2.79 4.94
N ILE A 43 -11.04 -1.75 5.20
CA ILE A 43 -11.52 -1.41 6.55
C ILE A 43 -13.02 -1.64 6.57
N GLY A 44 -13.53 -2.34 7.58
CA GLY A 44 -14.98 -2.47 7.79
C GLY A 44 -15.43 -1.36 8.73
N ALA A 45 -16.45 -0.61 8.35
CA ALA A 45 -17.00 0.45 9.20
C ALA A 45 -18.53 0.37 9.26
N LEU A 46 -19.11 0.62 10.43
CA LEU A 46 -20.56 0.72 10.64
C LEU A 46 -20.90 2.18 10.95
N PHE A 47 -21.95 2.71 10.33
CA PHE A 47 -22.37 4.10 10.52
C PHE A 47 -23.86 4.16 10.85
N PRO A 48 -24.26 4.61 12.05
CA PRO A 48 -25.67 4.69 12.42
C PRO A 48 -26.34 5.87 11.72
N MET A 49 -27.20 5.61 10.75
CA MET A 49 -27.90 6.66 9.99
C MET A 49 -29.17 7.14 10.69
N SER A 50 -29.66 6.37 11.64
CA SER A 50 -30.91 6.57 12.38
C SER A 50 -30.82 5.87 13.75
N GLY A 51 -31.89 5.94 14.55
CA GLY A 51 -31.94 5.37 15.91
C GLY A 51 -31.67 6.41 17.00
N GLY A 52 -31.23 5.95 18.17
CA GLY A 52 -30.99 6.80 19.34
C GLY A 52 -29.91 7.87 19.13
N TRP A 53 -28.97 7.62 18.22
CA TRP A 53 -27.95 8.59 17.83
C TRP A 53 -27.56 8.44 16.35
N PRO A 54 -28.08 9.30 15.45
CA PRO A 54 -27.82 9.22 14.01
C PRO A 54 -26.48 9.87 13.61
N GLY A 55 -25.39 9.58 14.33
CA GLY A 55 -24.07 10.19 14.09
C GLY A 55 -23.45 9.84 12.74
N GLY A 56 -23.85 8.71 12.14
CA GLY A 56 -23.37 8.23 10.85
C GLY A 56 -23.62 9.20 9.69
N GLN A 57 -24.62 10.08 9.81
CA GLN A 57 -24.95 11.08 8.77
C GLN A 57 -23.79 12.04 8.51
N ALA A 58 -23.04 12.42 9.56
CA ALA A 58 -21.87 13.28 9.44
C ALA A 58 -20.57 12.47 9.39
N CYS A 59 -20.49 11.35 10.12
CA CYS A 59 -19.28 10.54 10.20
C CYS A 59 -18.95 9.82 8.88
N LEU A 60 -19.94 9.35 8.12
CA LEU A 60 -19.70 8.70 6.82
C LEU A 60 -19.01 9.63 5.80
N PRO A 61 -19.55 10.83 5.49
CA PRO A 61 -18.87 11.71 4.53
C PRO A 61 -17.52 12.21 5.06
N SER A 62 -17.37 12.37 6.38
CA SER A 62 -16.09 12.73 7.00
C SER A 62 -15.04 11.64 6.81
N ALA A 63 -15.41 10.37 7.01
CA ALA A 63 -14.52 9.22 6.80
C ALA A 63 -14.14 9.07 5.33
N GLN A 64 -15.09 9.27 4.40
CA GLN A 64 -14.82 9.26 2.96
C GLN A 64 -13.81 10.33 2.56
N MET A 65 -14.00 11.57 3.04
CA MET A 65 -13.08 12.68 2.78
C MET A 65 -11.67 12.41 3.33
N ALA A 66 -11.59 11.83 4.54
CA ALA A 66 -10.31 11.46 5.14
C ALA A 66 -9.60 10.35 4.34
N LEU A 67 -10.34 9.34 3.86
CA LEU A 67 -9.79 8.27 3.03
C LEU A 67 -9.26 8.80 1.70
N ASP A 68 -9.98 9.73 1.07
CA ASP A 68 -9.55 10.33 -0.19
C ASP A 68 -8.23 11.11 -0.01
N LEU A 69 -8.12 11.89 1.06
CA LEU A 69 -6.90 12.64 1.39
C LEU A 69 -5.70 11.72 1.66
N VAL A 70 -5.90 10.66 2.43
CA VAL A 70 -4.83 9.71 2.77
C VAL A 70 -4.41 8.90 1.55
N ASN A 71 -5.35 8.45 0.71
CA ASN A 71 -5.05 7.70 -0.51
C ASN A 71 -4.35 8.53 -1.59
N ASN A 72 -4.56 9.84 -1.60
CA ASN A 72 -3.89 10.75 -2.54
C ASN A 72 -2.42 11.00 -2.15
N ARG A 73 -2.03 10.67 -0.90
CA ARG A 73 -0.71 10.93 -0.35
C ARG A 73 0.17 9.69 -0.36
N SER A 74 1.14 9.65 -1.28
CA SER A 74 2.09 8.54 -1.41
C SER A 74 3.13 8.45 -0.28
N ASP A 75 3.22 9.49 0.55
CA ASP A 75 4.11 9.55 1.72
C ASP A 75 3.53 8.85 2.96
N ILE A 76 2.20 8.70 3.04
CA ILE A 76 1.51 8.08 4.18
C ILE A 76 1.31 6.59 3.95
N LEU A 77 0.82 6.21 2.76
CA LEU A 77 0.51 4.83 2.44
C LEU A 77 1.10 4.42 1.10
N LEU A 78 1.94 3.38 1.15
CA LEU A 78 2.45 2.71 -0.05
C LEU A 78 1.36 1.92 -0.79
N LEU A 79 0.25 1.60 -0.10
CA LEU A 79 -0.88 0.80 -0.60
C LEU A 79 -2.20 1.55 -0.38
N PRO A 80 -3.07 1.68 -1.39
CA PRO A 80 -4.36 2.36 -1.25
C PRO A 80 -5.32 1.55 -0.36
N ILE A 81 -6.02 2.27 0.53
CA ILE A 81 -7.05 1.75 1.44
C ILE A 81 -8.42 1.97 0.82
N LYS A 82 -9.29 0.97 0.89
CA LYS A 82 -10.71 1.13 0.59
C LYS A 82 -11.54 0.76 1.82
N ALA A 83 -12.33 1.69 2.33
CA ALA A 83 -13.33 1.32 3.32
C ALA A 83 -14.44 0.52 2.63
N GLY A 84 -14.70 -0.69 3.13
CA GLY A 84 -15.97 -1.38 2.95
C GLY A 84 -16.97 -0.71 3.90
N VAL A 85 -17.74 0.24 3.36
CA VAL A 85 -18.80 0.93 4.08
C VAL A 85 -19.89 -0.08 4.39
N GLY A 86 -19.98 -0.47 5.67
CA GLY A 86 -21.08 -1.25 6.21
C GLY A 86 -22.34 -0.40 6.27
N LEU A 87 -23.41 -1.01 5.82
CA LEU A 87 -24.75 -0.47 5.63
C LEU A 87 -25.28 0.26 6.87
N SER A 88 -26.20 1.19 6.61
CA SER A 88 -26.98 1.92 7.62
C SER A 88 -27.60 0.97 8.63
N PHE A 89 -27.26 1.08 9.91
CA PHE A 89 -27.94 0.38 11.00
C PHE A 89 -28.66 1.36 11.93
N GLN A 90 -29.77 0.95 12.52
CA GLN A 90 -30.63 1.81 13.37
C GLN A 90 -30.15 1.97 14.82
N CYS A 91 -28.83 1.95 15.07
CA CYS A 91 -28.30 1.85 16.44
C CYS A 91 -28.88 0.63 17.22
N ASP A 92 -29.37 -0.39 16.52
CA ASP A 92 -29.90 -1.63 17.07
C ASP A 92 -28.78 -2.69 17.15
N PRO A 93 -28.53 -3.29 18.33
CA PRO A 93 -27.50 -4.31 18.47
C PRO A 93 -27.78 -5.58 17.64
N GLY A 94 -29.04 -5.94 17.40
CA GLY A 94 -29.39 -7.12 16.61
C GLY A 94 -28.96 -6.97 15.15
N GLU A 95 -29.35 -5.86 14.53
CA GLU A 95 -28.96 -5.50 13.17
C GLU A 95 -27.44 -5.31 13.05
N ALA A 96 -26.80 -4.61 13.99
CA ALA A 96 -25.36 -4.40 13.99
C ALA A 96 -24.58 -5.72 14.05
N THR A 97 -25.04 -6.67 14.86
CA THR A 97 -24.42 -8.00 14.96
C THR A 97 -24.48 -8.74 13.63
N LYS A 98 -25.64 -8.74 12.95
CA LYS A 98 -25.78 -9.37 11.63
C LYS A 98 -24.81 -8.76 10.61
N LEU A 99 -24.76 -7.43 10.53
CA LEU A 99 -23.85 -6.72 9.61
C LEU A 99 -22.37 -6.98 9.96
N LEU A 100 -22.04 -7.08 11.24
CA LEU A 100 -20.69 -7.45 11.69
C LEU A 100 -20.32 -8.86 11.24
N TYR A 101 -21.23 -9.83 11.38
CA TYR A 101 -21.02 -11.19 10.87
C TYR A 101 -20.81 -11.18 9.35
N ASP A 102 -21.63 -10.45 8.60
CA ASP A 102 -21.47 -10.33 7.15
C ASP A 102 -20.12 -9.69 6.79
N LEU A 103 -19.67 -8.68 7.54
CA LEU A 103 -18.35 -8.06 7.35
C LEU A 103 -17.20 -9.02 7.66
N LEU A 104 -17.30 -9.85 8.69
CA LEU A 104 -16.24 -10.76 9.11
C LEU A 104 -16.11 -11.99 8.21
N TYR A 105 -17.23 -12.52 7.72
CA TYR A 105 -17.27 -13.79 6.99
C TYR A 105 -17.34 -13.65 5.47
N THR A 106 -17.46 -12.43 4.95
CA THR A 106 -17.44 -12.16 3.50
C THR A 106 -16.08 -11.63 3.08
N GLU A 107 -15.54 -12.12 1.95
CA GLU A 107 -14.39 -11.48 1.33
C GLU A 107 -14.71 -10.05 0.85
N PRO A 108 -13.74 -9.13 0.83
CA PRO A 108 -12.35 -9.27 1.25
C PRO A 108 -12.17 -9.21 2.77
N ILE A 109 -11.08 -9.76 3.29
CA ILE A 109 -10.72 -9.66 4.72
C ILE A 109 -10.42 -8.21 5.08
N LYS A 110 -11.05 -7.73 6.15
CA LYS A 110 -10.87 -6.36 6.66
C LYS A 110 -9.84 -6.37 7.78
N ILE A 111 -8.89 -5.43 7.72
CA ILE A 111 -7.78 -5.34 8.67
C ILE A 111 -8.18 -4.67 9.99
N VAL A 112 -9.20 -3.81 9.93
CA VAL A 112 -9.70 -3.01 11.05
C VAL A 112 -11.22 -2.94 10.95
N LEU A 113 -11.87 -2.95 12.11
CA LEU A 113 -13.29 -2.68 12.28
C LEU A 113 -13.47 -1.35 13.01
N MET A 114 -14.34 -0.50 12.48
CA MET A 114 -14.77 0.77 13.08
C MET A 114 -16.29 0.71 13.32
N PRO A 115 -16.73 0.36 14.53
CA PRO A 115 -18.16 0.29 14.86
C PRO A 115 -18.81 1.68 14.91
#